data_AF-A0A958JHV1-F1
#
_entry.id   AF-A0A958JHV1-F1
#
_cell.length_a   1.000
_cell.length_b   1.000
_cell.length_c   1.000
_cell.angle_alpha   90.00
_cell.angle_beta   90.00
_cell.angle_gamma   90.00
#
_symmetry.space_group_name_H-M   'P 1'
#
loop_
_entity.id
_entity.type
_entity.pdbx_description
1 polymer ?
#
loop_
_entity_poly.entity_id
_entity_poly.type
_entity_poly.pdbx_seq_one_letter_code
_entity_poly.pdbx_strand_id
1 'polypeptide(L)'
;MCRFCKRKRRVTAPPTGGEQGSILAMGIFAILGLLAVSGLAIDAGHLYFARLELQKAADAGALGGIGATIHRSEDMRDTDSEEVRAFVIEQAREITFHNLRAMGISVDKNQDIAIRYERVVSEISGQPVDRLSVSAQANINFLLMHLLPFEVLGTTDTGRGMQLHAAGSQAVAERSQANVALVVDTSRSMECPAKGDCSCLTTERTMDCRELAAARGVPTKLDLLKSSISAFVEEFNPELDRISLIPFNIAGTTNNNYHLAGNAVRFEPADGVDTPAESGFAKENFDQALANLRTASATNTCDGLLTAYQEAARVQLIKQDSADINEIVSYVHFTDGTPTAARLLLAAPTNLPPHQIGEHPPGAYDYSNYSIEWLSDNTSDVPSGVRNNDEQTQAGAVEARWTAPSPLVMSDSVIYGQNSVQPPDGAVPSCSAPEGELAPISPPELALTNCVGSFAAHAPYEPSRVFGSEYGSSEKPLGAAWQEQYYNCAIEYADFLRRQGGRFFVIGLGESSTNRTDPYQDIHDTTGRKDIFL
;
A
#
# COMPACT_ATOMS: atom_id res chain seq x y z
N MET A 1 -2.45 126.95 5.80
CA MET A 1 -1.32 126.04 6.05
C MET A 1 -1.89 124.68 6.45
N CYS A 2 -1.35 123.60 5.87
CA CYS A 2 -1.61 122.17 6.15
C CYS A 2 -2.96 121.54 5.74
N ARG A 3 -2.92 121.02 4.50
CA ARG A 3 -3.69 119.89 3.96
C ARG A 3 -3.25 118.56 4.60
N PHE A 4 -4.21 117.64 4.71
CA PHE A 4 -4.18 116.16 4.56
C PHE A 4 -4.84 115.43 5.73
N CYS A 5 -5.96 114.76 5.47
CA CYS A 5 -6.15 113.41 6.00
C CYS A 5 -6.98 112.53 5.06
N LYS A 6 -6.44 111.35 4.81
CA LYS A 6 -6.79 110.39 3.75
C LYS A 6 -8.17 109.76 3.97
N ARG A 7 -8.96 109.73 2.89
CA ARG A 7 -10.23 108.99 2.78
C ARG A 7 -9.92 107.49 2.65
N LYS A 8 -10.17 106.70 3.70
CA LYS A 8 -10.11 105.22 3.66
C LYS A 8 -11.20 104.70 2.70
N ARG A 9 -10.80 104.13 1.55
CA ARG A 9 -11.67 103.27 0.73
C ARG A 9 -11.90 101.96 1.48
N ARG A 10 -13.13 101.69 1.91
CA ARG A 10 -13.58 100.34 2.30
C ARG A 10 -13.69 99.51 1.03
N VAL A 11 -12.86 98.48 0.94
CA VAL A 11 -13.05 97.37 -0.01
C VAL A 11 -14.12 96.47 0.61
N THR A 12 -15.32 96.46 0.03
CA THR A 12 -16.36 95.49 0.36
C THR A 12 -16.04 94.20 -0.40
N ALA A 13 -15.65 93.16 0.32
CA ALA A 13 -15.55 91.81 -0.22
C ALA A 13 -16.95 91.33 -0.65
N PRO A 14 -17.10 90.65 -1.79
CA PRO A 14 -18.36 90.08 -2.22
C PRO A 14 -18.86 89.05 -1.20
N PRO A 15 -20.18 88.94 -0.96
CA PRO A 15 -20.74 87.97 -0.03
C PRO A 15 -20.49 86.54 -0.54
N THR A 16 -19.52 85.86 0.05
CA THR A 16 -19.28 84.42 -0.10
C THR A 16 -20.34 83.67 0.72
N GLY A 17 -21.60 83.66 0.26
CA GLY A 17 -22.75 83.28 1.10
C GLY A 17 -23.58 82.09 0.63
N GLY A 18 -23.17 81.31 -0.38
CA GLY A 18 -24.05 80.32 -1.02
C GLY A 18 -23.56 78.87 -1.07
N GLU A 19 -22.25 78.60 -1.02
CA GLU A 19 -21.71 77.28 -1.39
C GLU A 19 -21.16 76.45 -0.22
N GLN A 20 -21.10 77.00 1.00
CA GLN A 20 -20.53 76.26 2.15
C GLN A 20 -21.43 75.12 2.65
N GLY A 21 -22.74 75.16 2.36
CA GLY A 21 -23.68 74.11 2.77
C GLY A 21 -23.62 72.84 1.91
N SER A 22 -23.32 72.97 0.61
CA SER A 22 -23.27 71.82 -0.31
C SER A 22 -22.04 70.94 -0.07
N ILE A 23 -20.91 71.53 0.28
CA ILE A 23 -19.67 70.81 0.59
C ILE A 23 -19.85 69.90 1.81
N LEU A 24 -20.54 70.39 2.86
CA LEU A 24 -20.83 69.59 4.04
C LEU A 24 -21.72 68.39 3.70
N ALA A 25 -22.77 68.60 2.90
CA ALA A 25 -23.66 67.54 2.47
C ALA A 25 -22.92 66.48 1.64
N MET A 26 -22.14 66.89 0.64
CA MET A 26 -21.32 65.96 -0.17
C MET A 26 -20.30 65.20 0.69
N GLY A 27 -19.67 65.87 1.66
CA GLY A 27 -18.73 65.24 2.59
C GLY A 27 -19.39 64.15 3.44
N ILE A 28 -20.59 64.40 3.98
CA ILE A 28 -21.36 63.41 4.73
C ILE A 28 -21.72 62.22 3.84
N PHE A 29 -22.23 62.45 2.63
CA PHE A 29 -22.55 61.37 1.70
C PHE A 29 -21.31 60.56 1.27
N ALA A 30 -20.16 61.22 1.08
CA ALA A 30 -18.92 60.53 0.74
C ALA A 30 -18.43 59.63 1.89
N ILE A 31 -18.50 60.11 3.15
CA ILE A 31 -18.14 59.32 4.33
C ILE A 31 -19.11 58.14 4.50
N LEU A 32 -20.42 58.38 4.39
CA LEU A 32 -21.43 57.32 4.45
C LEU A 32 -21.23 56.29 3.34
N GLY A 33 -20.91 56.73 2.13
CA GLY A 33 -20.59 55.85 1.01
C GLY A 33 -19.36 54.99 1.28
N LEU A 34 -18.28 55.59 1.81
CA LEU A 34 -17.05 54.85 2.14
C LEU A 34 -17.28 53.85 3.28
N LEU A 35 -18.05 54.23 4.30
CA LEU A 35 -18.44 53.33 5.39
C LEU A 35 -19.34 52.20 4.89
N ALA A 36 -20.29 52.48 4.00
CA ALA A 36 -21.16 51.46 3.41
C ALA A 36 -20.35 50.45 2.58
N VAL A 37 -19.41 50.91 1.75
CA VAL A 37 -18.51 50.03 0.97
C VAL A 37 -17.60 49.22 1.89
N SER A 38 -17.07 49.83 2.94
CA SER A 38 -16.21 49.13 3.91
C SER A 38 -17.01 48.09 4.70
N GLY A 39 -18.24 48.41 5.11
CA GLY A 39 -19.15 47.49 5.78
C GLY A 39 -19.51 46.30 4.90
N LEU A 40 -19.86 46.55 3.64
CA LEU A 40 -20.11 45.51 2.64
C LEU A 40 -18.87 44.62 2.44
N ALA A 41 -17.67 45.20 2.39
CA ALA A 41 -16.43 44.44 2.23
C ALA A 41 -16.15 43.53 3.44
N ILE A 42 -16.35 44.03 4.66
CA ILE A 42 -16.20 43.24 5.89
C ILE A 42 -17.22 42.10 5.93
N ASP A 43 -18.47 42.37 5.56
CA ASP A 43 -19.54 41.38 5.55
C ASP A 43 -19.38 40.33 4.46
N ALA A 44 -18.90 40.73 3.28
CA ALA A 44 -18.49 39.79 2.23
C ALA A 44 -17.35 38.88 2.70
N GLY A 45 -16.37 39.45 3.42
CA GLY A 45 -15.30 38.68 4.06
C GLY A 45 -15.82 37.68 5.08
N HIS A 46 -16.69 38.12 5.99
CA HIS A 46 -17.31 37.26 7.00
C HIS A 46 -18.14 36.13 6.37
N LEU A 47 -18.94 36.44 5.34
CA LEU A 47 -19.69 35.44 4.57
C LEU A 47 -18.77 34.42 3.89
N TYR A 48 -17.65 34.87 3.33
CA TYR A 48 -16.65 33.98 2.72
C TYR A 48 -16.00 33.04 3.74
N PHE A 49 -15.60 33.55 4.91
CA PHE A 49 -15.04 32.72 5.98
C PHE A 49 -16.02 31.68 6.49
N ALA A 50 -17.26 32.08 6.77
CA ALA A 50 -18.30 31.17 7.22
C ALA A 50 -18.62 30.09 6.17
N ARG A 51 -18.57 30.43 4.87
CA ARG A 51 -18.67 29.42 3.79
C ARG A 51 -17.50 28.43 3.80
N LEU A 52 -16.28 28.90 4.03
CA LEU A 52 -15.10 28.01 4.13
C LEU A 52 -15.20 27.07 5.34
N GLU A 53 -15.70 27.58 6.47
CA GLU A 53 -15.97 26.79 7.67
C GLU A 53 -17.06 25.74 7.46
N LEU A 54 -18.17 26.12 6.83
CA LEU A 54 -19.22 25.20 6.39
C LEU A 54 -18.68 24.10 5.47
N GLN A 55 -17.77 24.45 4.54
CA GLN A 55 -17.15 23.48 3.64
C GLN A 55 -16.26 22.50 4.41
N LYS A 56 -15.39 22.99 5.30
CA LYS A 56 -14.51 22.13 6.12
C LYS A 56 -15.31 21.16 6.98
N ALA A 57 -16.41 21.60 7.57
CA ALA A 57 -17.28 20.74 8.37
C ALA A 57 -18.04 19.69 7.52
N ALA A 58 -18.46 20.07 6.31
CA ALA A 58 -19.07 19.14 5.36
C ALA A 58 -18.05 18.10 4.87
N ASP A 59 -16.82 18.51 4.53
CA ASP A 59 -15.75 17.62 4.10
C ASP A 59 -15.38 16.63 5.21
N ALA A 60 -15.23 17.12 6.46
CA ALA A 60 -14.97 16.26 7.61
C ALA A 60 -16.10 15.26 7.86
N GLY A 61 -17.36 15.67 7.73
CA GLY A 61 -18.50 14.77 7.87
C GLY A 61 -18.61 13.76 6.73
N ALA A 62 -18.29 14.16 5.49
CA ALA A 62 -18.28 13.25 4.36
C ALA A 62 -17.16 12.20 4.50
N LEU A 63 -15.94 12.60 4.90
CA LEU A 63 -14.83 11.68 5.13
C LEU A 63 -15.05 10.79 6.36
N GLY A 64 -15.51 11.35 7.47
CA GLY A 64 -15.77 10.58 8.69
C GLY A 64 -16.96 9.63 8.54
N GLY A 65 -18.02 10.08 7.85
CA GLY A 65 -19.18 9.26 7.53
C GLY A 65 -18.83 8.10 6.61
N ILE A 66 -18.13 8.37 5.50
CA ILE A 66 -17.73 7.28 4.59
C ILE A 66 -16.75 6.33 5.26
N GLY A 67 -15.83 6.81 6.11
CA GLY A 67 -14.93 5.97 6.90
C GLY A 67 -15.67 5.05 7.87
N ALA A 68 -16.82 5.48 8.42
CA ALA A 68 -17.65 4.66 9.29
C ALA A 68 -18.25 3.41 8.60
N THR A 69 -18.21 3.34 7.26
CA THR A 69 -18.58 2.12 6.50
C THR A 69 -17.60 0.96 6.73
N ILE A 70 -16.40 1.22 7.25
CA ILE A 70 -15.39 0.20 7.57
C ILE A 70 -15.77 -0.52 8.86
N HIS A 71 -15.83 0.22 9.98
CA HIS A 71 -15.89 -0.33 11.34
C HIS A 71 -17.16 -1.12 11.70
N ARG A 72 -18.26 -1.00 10.94
CA ARG A 72 -19.55 -1.62 11.29
C ARG A 72 -19.94 -2.81 10.41
N SER A 73 -19.15 -3.11 9.38
CA SER A 73 -19.40 -4.25 8.48
C SER A 73 -19.27 -5.61 9.19
N GLU A 74 -18.46 -5.70 10.25
CA GLU A 74 -18.23 -6.97 10.96
C GLU A 74 -19.40 -7.41 11.86
N ASP A 75 -20.02 -6.47 12.58
CA ASP A 75 -21.11 -6.78 13.51
C ASP A 75 -22.43 -7.10 12.78
N MET A 76 -22.52 -6.78 11.49
CA MET A 76 -23.79 -6.65 10.78
C MET A 76 -23.91 -7.50 9.51
N ARG A 77 -23.13 -8.58 9.36
CA ARG A 77 -23.17 -9.51 8.21
C ARG A 77 -24.55 -10.08 7.83
N ASP A 78 -25.55 -9.95 8.70
CA ASP A 78 -26.93 -10.41 8.49
C ASP A 78 -27.97 -9.27 8.51
N THR A 79 -27.52 -8.02 8.59
CA THR A 79 -28.41 -6.87 8.87
C THR A 79 -28.73 -6.11 7.59
N ASP A 80 -29.99 -5.76 7.46
CA ASP A 80 -30.53 -5.05 6.30
C ASP A 80 -29.68 -3.81 5.97
N SER A 81 -29.39 -3.61 4.68
CA SER A 81 -28.54 -2.51 4.15
C SER A 81 -28.96 -1.11 4.64
N GLU A 82 -30.23 -1.00 5.06
CA GLU A 82 -30.82 0.18 5.68
C GLU A 82 -30.19 0.58 7.02
N GLU A 83 -29.82 -0.37 7.90
CA GLU A 83 -29.26 -0.01 9.21
C GLU A 83 -27.82 0.51 9.09
N VAL A 84 -26.99 -0.11 8.24
CA VAL A 84 -25.65 0.41 7.92
C VAL A 84 -25.76 1.82 7.33
N ARG A 85 -26.68 2.02 6.38
CA ARG A 85 -26.96 3.33 5.79
C ARG A 85 -27.39 4.36 6.84
N ALA A 86 -28.29 4.01 7.74
CA ALA A 86 -28.75 4.89 8.80
C ALA A 86 -27.60 5.30 9.73
N PHE A 87 -26.73 4.35 10.09
CA PHE A 87 -25.55 4.60 10.91
C PHE A 87 -24.56 5.56 10.24
N VAL A 88 -24.20 5.30 8.97
CA VAL A 88 -23.29 6.15 8.18
C VAL A 88 -23.83 7.58 8.08
N ILE A 89 -25.13 7.72 7.79
CA ILE A 89 -25.80 9.02 7.73
C ILE A 89 -25.72 9.73 9.08
N GLU A 90 -25.96 9.02 10.18
CA GLU A 90 -25.93 9.62 11.51
C GLU A 90 -24.52 10.02 11.94
N GLN A 91 -23.50 9.20 11.66
CA GLN A 91 -22.10 9.54 11.94
C GLN A 91 -21.64 10.77 11.17
N ALA A 92 -21.94 10.83 9.87
CA ALA A 92 -21.66 12.01 9.05
C ALA A 92 -22.33 13.27 9.64
N ARG A 93 -23.59 13.14 10.08
CA ARG A 93 -24.37 14.23 10.69
C ARG A 93 -23.73 14.73 11.97
N GLU A 94 -23.36 13.82 12.87
CA GLU A 94 -22.74 14.16 14.15
C GLU A 94 -21.39 14.83 13.96
N ILE A 95 -20.55 14.33 13.05
CA ILE A 95 -19.23 14.93 12.76
C ILE A 95 -19.38 16.32 12.17
N THR A 96 -20.26 16.52 11.18
CA THR A 96 -20.52 17.86 10.61
C THR A 96 -21.08 18.80 11.68
N PHE A 97 -22.08 18.36 12.44
CA PHE A 97 -22.69 19.18 13.49
C PHE A 97 -21.68 19.58 14.57
N HIS A 98 -20.85 18.65 15.02
CA HIS A 98 -19.79 18.91 16.00
C HIS A 98 -18.80 19.97 15.51
N ASN A 99 -18.34 19.87 14.25
CA ASN A 99 -17.41 20.83 13.67
C ASN A 99 -18.04 22.21 13.49
N LEU A 100 -19.30 22.29 13.04
CA LEU A 100 -20.01 23.56 12.91
C LEU A 100 -20.19 24.26 14.26
N ARG A 101 -20.54 23.49 15.30
CA ARG A 101 -20.64 24.00 16.66
C ARG A 101 -19.29 24.48 17.20
N ALA A 102 -18.21 23.76 16.91
CA ALA A 102 -16.85 24.15 17.29
C ALA A 102 -16.39 25.44 16.60
N MET A 103 -16.88 25.70 15.39
CA MET A 103 -16.65 26.95 14.63
C MET A 103 -17.60 28.08 15.05
N GLY A 104 -18.54 27.85 15.98
CA GLY A 104 -19.49 28.86 16.45
C GLY A 104 -20.66 29.13 15.49
N ILE A 105 -20.87 28.25 14.50
CA ILE A 105 -21.98 28.33 13.55
C ILE A 105 -23.20 27.62 14.15
N SER A 106 -24.29 28.36 14.34
CA SER A 106 -25.56 27.81 14.83
C SER A 106 -26.35 27.20 13.69
N VAL A 107 -26.59 25.90 13.77
CA VAL A 107 -27.40 25.12 12.80
C VAL A 107 -28.35 24.17 13.51
N ASP A 108 -29.49 23.88 12.91
CA ASP A 108 -30.37 22.77 13.28
C ASP A 108 -29.86 21.48 12.63
N LYS A 109 -29.44 20.52 13.45
CA LYS A 109 -28.86 19.25 13.02
C LYS A 109 -29.71 18.49 11.98
N ASN A 110 -31.03 18.61 12.01
CA ASN A 110 -31.94 17.82 11.17
C ASN A 110 -32.48 18.61 9.96
N GLN A 111 -32.53 19.94 10.03
CA GLN A 111 -33.04 20.78 8.94
C GLN A 111 -31.91 21.33 8.06
N ASP A 112 -30.81 21.72 8.69
CA ASP A 112 -29.73 22.46 8.05
C ASP A 112 -28.62 21.55 7.49
N ILE A 113 -28.61 20.26 7.89
CA ILE A 113 -27.64 19.27 7.43
C ILE A 113 -28.37 18.15 6.68
N ALA A 114 -28.22 18.14 5.36
CA ALA A 114 -28.75 17.10 4.48
C ALA A 114 -27.65 16.11 4.11
N ILE A 115 -27.90 14.82 4.28
CA ILE A 115 -26.94 13.75 3.99
C ILE A 115 -27.62 12.72 3.12
N ARG A 116 -26.92 12.30 2.07
CA ARG A 116 -27.34 11.24 1.18
C ARG A 116 -26.20 10.26 1.00
N TYR A 117 -26.47 9.02 1.39
CA TYR A 117 -25.62 7.87 1.13
C TYR A 117 -26.27 7.02 0.04
N GLU A 118 -25.47 6.62 -0.94
CA GLU A 118 -25.85 5.75 -2.04
C GLU A 118 -24.65 4.91 -2.49
N ARG A 119 -24.92 3.65 -2.85
CA ARG A 119 -23.96 2.81 -3.57
C ARG A 119 -24.20 3.01 -5.07
N VAL A 120 -23.19 3.50 -5.78
CA VAL A 120 -23.28 3.82 -7.21
C VAL A 120 -22.18 3.09 -7.97
N VAL A 121 -22.39 2.82 -9.26
CA VAL A 121 -21.32 2.33 -10.12
C VAL A 121 -20.52 3.54 -10.59
N SER A 122 -19.22 3.56 -10.30
CA SER A 122 -18.33 4.63 -10.76
C SER A 122 -18.27 4.63 -12.27
N GLU A 123 -18.56 5.77 -12.90
CA GLU A 123 -18.48 5.92 -14.37
C GLU A 123 -17.05 5.71 -14.90
N ILE A 124 -16.04 5.94 -14.06
CA ILE A 124 -14.62 5.84 -14.43
C ILE A 124 -14.12 4.40 -14.30
N SER A 125 -14.43 3.74 -13.18
CA SER A 125 -13.90 2.39 -12.90
C SER A 125 -14.84 1.26 -13.29
N GLY A 126 -16.13 1.54 -13.49
CA GLY A 126 -17.16 0.52 -13.65
C GLY A 126 -17.43 -0.30 -12.38
N GLN A 127 -16.80 0.05 -11.26
CA GLN A 127 -16.92 -0.68 -9.99
C GLN A 127 -17.92 -0.01 -9.04
N PRO A 128 -18.55 -0.80 -8.13
CA PRO A 128 -19.36 -0.23 -7.07
C PRO A 128 -18.51 0.64 -6.16
N VAL A 129 -18.98 1.87 -5.92
CA VAL A 129 -18.40 2.82 -4.98
C VAL A 129 -19.47 3.26 -4.00
N ASP A 130 -19.08 3.36 -2.73
CA ASP A 130 -19.93 3.96 -1.72
C ASP A 130 -19.74 5.47 -1.80
N ARG A 131 -20.84 6.19 -2.06
CA ARG A 131 -20.86 7.64 -2.21
C ARG A 131 -21.65 8.27 -1.08
N LEU A 132 -21.02 9.21 -0.39
CA LEU A 132 -21.65 10.01 0.66
C LEU A 132 -21.57 11.49 0.29
N SER A 133 -22.73 12.11 0.12
CA SER A 133 -22.83 13.56 -0.04
C SER A 133 -23.38 14.20 1.22
N VAL A 134 -22.70 15.25 1.69
CA VAL A 134 -23.08 16.06 2.85
C VAL A 134 -23.30 17.48 2.38
N SER A 135 -24.46 18.05 2.67
CA SER A 135 -24.74 19.47 2.45
C SER A 135 -25.11 20.11 3.77
N ALA A 136 -24.48 21.25 4.07
CA ALA A 136 -24.79 22.06 5.23
C ALA A 136 -25.20 23.45 4.79
N GLN A 137 -26.22 24.01 5.45
CA GLN A 137 -26.68 25.38 5.25
C GLN A 137 -26.64 26.11 6.58
N ALA A 138 -26.21 27.36 6.60
CA ALA A 138 -26.30 28.16 7.80
C ALA A 138 -26.72 29.59 7.51
N ASN A 139 -27.48 30.12 8.46
CA ASN A 139 -27.93 31.49 8.51
C ASN A 139 -26.82 32.37 9.09
N ILE A 140 -26.17 33.17 8.24
CA ILE A 140 -25.08 34.07 8.66
C ILE A 140 -25.60 35.48 8.83
N ASN A 141 -25.37 36.04 10.01
CA ASN A 141 -25.66 37.44 10.29
C ASN A 141 -24.54 38.32 9.75
N PHE A 142 -24.92 39.41 9.07
CA PHE A 142 -24.00 40.46 8.66
C PHE A 142 -23.64 41.36 9.83
N LEU A 143 -22.35 41.67 9.97
CA LEU A 143 -21.78 42.46 11.06
C LEU A 143 -22.07 43.95 10.92
N LEU A 144 -22.13 44.50 9.70
CA LEU A 144 -22.22 45.96 9.50
C LEU A 144 -23.41 46.39 8.62
N MET A 145 -23.85 45.56 7.68
CA MET A 145 -24.96 45.86 6.79
C MET A 145 -26.29 46.05 7.53
N HIS A 146 -26.47 45.45 8.71
CA HIS A 146 -27.65 45.65 9.54
C HIS A 146 -27.74 47.08 10.12
N LEU A 147 -26.64 47.83 10.14
CA LEU A 147 -26.58 49.21 10.64
C LEU A 147 -26.94 50.26 9.58
N LEU A 148 -26.99 49.88 8.30
CA LEU A 148 -27.37 50.80 7.24
C LEU A 148 -28.91 50.92 7.20
N PRO A 149 -29.48 52.12 7.44
CA PRO A 149 -30.92 52.32 7.34
C PRO A 149 -31.30 52.40 5.86
N PHE A 150 -31.58 51.24 5.26
CA PHE A 150 -32.02 51.13 3.88
C PHE A 150 -33.31 51.91 3.58
N GLU A 151 -34.09 52.21 4.62
CA GLU A 151 -35.23 53.14 4.55
C GLU A 151 -34.85 54.49 3.92
N VAL A 152 -33.62 54.98 4.16
CA VAL A 152 -33.11 56.24 3.61
C VAL A 152 -32.86 56.14 2.10
N LEU A 153 -32.63 54.93 1.56
CA LEU A 153 -32.45 54.68 0.13
C LEU A 153 -33.77 54.47 -0.63
N GLY A 154 -34.92 54.62 0.03
CA GLY A 154 -36.23 54.53 -0.61
C GLY A 154 -36.64 53.10 -0.99
N THR A 155 -35.89 52.09 -0.56
CA THR A 155 -36.35 50.69 -0.62
C THR A 155 -37.39 50.52 0.47
N THR A 156 -38.66 50.37 0.07
CA THR A 156 -39.76 50.13 1.00
C THR A 156 -39.49 48.84 1.75
N ASP A 157 -39.32 48.99 3.06
CA ASP A 157 -39.14 47.88 4.00
C ASP A 157 -40.32 46.92 3.86
N THR A 158 -40.07 45.73 3.31
CA THR A 158 -41.12 44.71 3.16
C THR A 158 -41.36 43.92 4.45
N GLY A 159 -40.83 44.38 5.59
CA GLY A 159 -41.04 43.74 6.90
C GLY A 159 -40.40 42.35 7.03
N ARG A 160 -39.69 41.91 5.98
CA ARG A 160 -38.73 40.83 6.03
C ARG A 160 -37.37 41.48 6.20
N GLY A 161 -37.04 41.81 7.45
CA GLY A 161 -35.72 42.34 7.81
C GLY A 161 -34.66 41.57 7.06
N MET A 162 -33.91 42.29 6.21
CA MET A 162 -32.91 41.83 5.25
C MET A 162 -32.42 40.41 5.57
N GLN A 163 -33.16 39.43 5.05
CA GLN A 163 -33.08 38.06 5.57
C GLN A 163 -31.73 37.47 5.18
N LEU A 164 -30.99 37.06 6.22
CA LEU A 164 -30.12 35.89 6.27
C LEU A 164 -29.82 35.29 4.89
N HIS A 165 -28.63 35.59 4.36
CA HIS A 165 -28.13 34.77 3.28
C HIS A 165 -27.77 33.41 3.85
N ALA A 166 -28.49 32.39 3.42
CA ALA A 166 -28.08 31.01 3.62
C ALA A 166 -26.77 30.79 2.85
N ALA A 167 -25.66 30.64 3.56
CA ALA A 167 -24.48 30.05 2.95
C ALA A 167 -24.67 28.54 2.94
N GLY A 168 -24.48 27.94 1.77
CA GLY A 168 -24.50 26.49 1.60
C GLY A 168 -23.10 25.96 1.29
N SER A 169 -22.79 24.79 1.83
CA SER A 169 -21.67 23.95 1.40
C SER A 169 -22.19 22.59 0.94
N GLN A 170 -21.38 21.94 0.12
CA GLN A 170 -21.60 20.56 -0.29
C GLN A 170 -20.25 19.86 -0.41
N ALA A 171 -20.15 18.69 0.20
CA ALA A 171 -19.03 17.79 0.11
C ALA A 171 -19.51 16.44 -0.42
N VAL A 172 -18.67 15.79 -1.22
CA VAL A 172 -18.90 14.43 -1.71
C VAL A 172 -17.64 13.63 -1.41
N ALA A 173 -17.79 12.54 -0.68
CA ALA A 173 -16.74 11.55 -0.47
C ALA A 173 -17.15 10.24 -1.15
N GLU A 174 -16.19 9.61 -1.81
CA GLU A 174 -16.36 8.34 -2.50
C GLU A 174 -15.30 7.37 -1.97
N ARG A 175 -15.74 6.16 -1.62
CA ARG A 175 -14.87 5.05 -1.27
C ARG A 175 -14.93 4.03 -2.40
N SER A 176 -13.79 3.84 -3.05
CA SER A 176 -13.58 2.75 -4.00
C SER A 176 -13.24 1.45 -3.27
N GLN A 177 -13.58 0.32 -3.90
CA GLN A 177 -13.05 -0.99 -3.53
C GLN A 177 -11.52 -0.96 -3.45
N ALA A 178 -10.99 -1.46 -2.34
CA ALA A 178 -9.56 -1.67 -2.17
C ALA A 178 -9.19 -3.08 -2.66
N ASN A 179 -8.17 -3.17 -3.52
CA ASN A 179 -7.57 -4.45 -3.91
C ASN A 179 -6.20 -4.56 -3.28
N VAL A 180 -6.03 -5.47 -2.32
CA VAL A 180 -4.81 -5.57 -1.51
C VAL A 180 -4.22 -6.97 -1.58
N ALA A 181 -2.92 -7.06 -1.85
CA ALA A 181 -2.15 -8.29 -1.79
C ALA A 181 -1.12 -8.19 -0.67
N LEU A 182 -1.34 -8.92 0.42
CA LEU A 182 -0.45 -8.97 1.58
C LEU A 182 0.62 -10.02 1.31
N VAL A 183 1.84 -9.57 1.02
CA VAL A 183 3.00 -10.45 0.76
C VAL A 183 3.77 -10.59 2.06
N VAL A 184 3.68 -11.76 2.69
CA VAL A 184 4.02 -11.95 4.11
C VAL A 184 5.22 -12.87 4.25
N ASP A 185 6.33 -12.35 4.79
CA ASP A 185 7.50 -13.16 5.04
C ASP A 185 7.20 -14.20 6.12
N THR A 186 7.47 -15.45 5.78
CA THR A 186 7.38 -16.61 6.67
C THR A 186 8.70 -17.37 6.69
N SER A 187 9.81 -16.69 6.43
CA SER A 187 11.16 -17.19 6.55
C SER A 187 11.47 -17.67 7.98
N ARG A 188 12.56 -18.42 8.15
CA ARG A 188 12.99 -18.92 9.46
C ARG A 188 13.37 -17.79 10.44
N SER A 189 13.83 -16.64 9.96
CA SER A 189 14.12 -15.47 10.81
C SER A 189 12.87 -14.90 11.49
N MET A 190 11.68 -15.19 10.97
CA MET A 190 10.43 -14.79 11.60
C MET A 190 10.12 -15.53 12.91
N GLU A 191 10.86 -16.60 13.23
CA GLU A 191 10.73 -17.35 14.48
C GLU A 191 11.45 -16.66 15.64
N CYS A 192 12.38 -15.74 15.32
CA CYS A 192 13.13 -14.97 16.29
C CYS A 192 12.21 -14.19 17.25
N PRO A 193 12.67 -13.89 18.48
CA PRO A 193 11.98 -12.95 19.36
C PRO A 193 11.71 -11.62 18.66
N ALA A 194 10.52 -11.03 18.88
CA ALA A 194 10.14 -9.75 18.28
C ALA A 194 11.02 -8.58 18.75
N LYS A 195 11.73 -8.76 19.86
CA LYS A 195 12.68 -7.80 20.42
C LYS A 195 13.97 -8.48 20.85
N GLY A 196 15.10 -7.82 20.57
CA GLY A 196 16.45 -8.30 20.87
C GLY A 196 17.07 -9.13 19.74
N ASP A 197 18.20 -9.75 20.04
CA ASP A 197 18.98 -10.56 19.10
C ASP A 197 18.34 -11.93 18.82
N CYS A 198 18.59 -12.46 17.62
CA CYS A 198 18.17 -13.80 17.23
C CYS A 198 19.28 -14.85 17.43
N SER A 199 19.79 -14.97 18.66
CA SER A 199 20.84 -15.95 19.00
C SER A 199 20.39 -17.41 18.84
N CYS A 200 19.09 -17.68 18.76
CA CYS A 200 18.55 -19.01 18.54
C CYS A 200 18.77 -19.56 17.12
N LEU A 201 19.15 -18.72 16.14
CA LEU A 201 19.49 -19.15 14.78
C LEU A 201 21.00 -19.18 14.50
N THR A 202 21.83 -18.92 15.50
CA THR A 202 23.29 -19.03 15.35
C THR A 202 23.75 -20.47 15.53
N THR A 203 25.00 -20.75 15.16
CA THR A 203 25.65 -22.05 15.40
C THR A 203 25.79 -22.39 16.88
N GLU A 204 25.65 -21.42 17.78
CA GLU A 204 25.73 -21.57 19.23
C GLU A 204 24.34 -21.72 19.88
N ARG A 205 23.37 -22.27 19.14
CA ARG A 205 21.99 -22.42 19.60
C ARG A 205 21.91 -23.24 20.88
N THR A 206 21.48 -22.59 21.96
CA THR A 206 21.24 -23.23 23.27
C THR A 206 19.79 -23.68 23.46
N MET A 207 18.84 -23.12 22.69
CA MET A 207 17.41 -23.41 22.77
C MET A 207 16.67 -23.07 21.48
N ASP A 208 15.42 -23.52 21.38
CA ASP A 208 14.56 -23.15 20.27
C ASP A 208 14.23 -21.64 20.27
N CYS A 209 13.95 -21.05 19.11
CA CYS A 209 13.63 -19.63 18.99
C CYS A 209 12.35 -19.27 19.74
N ARG A 210 11.36 -20.18 19.74
CA ARG A 210 10.13 -20.00 20.50
C ARG A 210 10.37 -20.08 22.01
N GLU A 211 11.25 -20.98 22.45
CA GLU A 211 11.68 -21.07 23.85
C GLU A 211 12.42 -19.81 24.29
N LEU A 212 13.31 -19.27 23.44
CA LEU A 212 14.03 -18.03 23.71
C LEU A 212 13.07 -16.84 23.83
N ALA A 213 12.09 -16.74 22.94
CA ALA A 213 11.06 -15.70 23.00
C ALA A 213 10.25 -15.80 24.30
N ALA A 214 9.81 -17.02 24.65
CA ALA A 214 9.09 -17.28 25.89
C ALA A 214 9.92 -16.96 27.15
N ALA A 215 11.21 -17.34 27.18
CA ALA A 215 12.13 -17.02 28.28
C ALA A 215 12.33 -15.52 28.48
N ARG A 216 12.21 -14.74 27.39
CA ARG A 216 12.28 -13.27 27.40
C ARG A 216 10.93 -12.59 27.67
N GLY A 217 9.83 -13.34 27.72
CA GLY A 217 8.49 -12.79 27.88
C GLY A 217 8.06 -11.91 26.70
N VAL A 218 8.54 -12.21 25.48
CA VAL A 218 8.18 -11.49 24.25
C VAL A 218 7.62 -12.47 23.21
N PRO A 219 6.72 -12.03 22.31
CA PRO A 219 6.26 -12.87 21.20
C PRO A 219 7.38 -13.10 20.19
N THR A 220 7.21 -14.09 19.30
CA THR A 220 8.05 -14.19 18.10
C THR A 220 7.68 -13.08 17.11
N LYS A 221 8.57 -12.78 16.13
CA LYS A 221 8.26 -11.82 15.06
C LYS A 221 7.03 -12.24 14.25
N LEU A 222 6.87 -13.54 13.98
CA LEU A 222 5.70 -14.07 13.31
C LEU A 222 4.42 -13.88 14.14
N ASP A 223 4.45 -14.12 15.45
CA ASP A 223 3.28 -13.89 16.32
C ASP A 223 2.87 -12.41 16.33
N LEU A 224 3.84 -11.50 16.41
CA LEU A 224 3.59 -10.07 16.31
C LEU A 224 3.01 -9.72 14.93
N LEU A 225 3.59 -10.25 13.85
CA LEU A 225 3.09 -10.02 12.50
C LEU A 225 1.65 -10.50 12.32
N LYS A 226 1.31 -11.70 12.82
CA LYS A 226 -0.08 -12.20 12.78
C LYS A 226 -1.06 -11.22 13.44
N SER A 227 -0.72 -10.72 14.63
CA SER A 227 -1.56 -9.76 15.33
C SER A 227 -1.69 -8.43 14.58
N SER A 228 -0.59 -7.95 13.96
CA SER A 228 -0.60 -6.72 13.16
C SER A 228 -1.40 -6.86 11.87
N ILE A 229 -1.30 -8.00 11.17
CA ILE A 229 -2.08 -8.24 9.96
C ILE A 229 -3.57 -8.39 10.32
N SER A 230 -3.90 -9.08 11.42
CA SER A 230 -5.28 -9.17 11.91
C SER A 230 -5.89 -7.78 12.12
N ALA A 231 -5.19 -6.91 12.85
CA ALA A 231 -5.63 -5.52 13.05
C ALA A 231 -5.67 -4.70 11.75
N PHE A 232 -4.76 -4.96 10.81
CA PHE A 232 -4.78 -4.30 9.51
C PHE A 232 -6.01 -4.71 8.66
N VAL A 233 -6.36 -5.99 8.66
CA VAL A 233 -7.50 -6.53 7.90
C VAL A 233 -8.84 -6.04 8.47
N GLU A 234 -8.92 -5.77 9.77
CA GLU A 234 -10.08 -5.15 10.43
C GLU A 234 -10.41 -3.73 9.91
N GLU A 235 -9.47 -3.08 9.23
CA GLU A 235 -9.68 -1.76 8.60
C GLU A 235 -10.28 -1.85 7.19
N PHE A 236 -10.70 -3.04 6.75
CA PHE A 236 -11.30 -3.26 5.44
C PHE A 236 -12.72 -3.80 5.55
N ASN A 237 -13.53 -3.52 4.53
CA ASN A 237 -14.90 -4.04 4.47
C ASN A 237 -14.87 -5.40 3.73
N PRO A 238 -15.24 -6.52 4.38
CA PRO A 238 -15.20 -7.85 3.78
C PRO A 238 -16.20 -8.07 2.65
N GLU A 239 -17.20 -7.20 2.48
CA GLU A 239 -18.15 -7.26 1.36
C GLU A 239 -17.65 -6.48 0.14
N LEU A 240 -16.92 -5.38 0.37
CA LEU A 240 -16.52 -4.46 -0.69
C LEU A 240 -15.06 -4.65 -1.11
N ASP A 241 -14.14 -4.83 -0.17
CA ASP A 241 -12.71 -4.87 -0.45
C ASP A 241 -12.25 -6.29 -0.78
N ARG A 242 -11.18 -6.40 -1.57
CA ARG A 242 -10.55 -7.67 -1.91
C ARG A 242 -9.18 -7.72 -1.27
N ILE A 243 -8.94 -8.75 -0.47
CA ILE A 243 -7.64 -8.96 0.19
C ILE A 243 -7.16 -10.37 -0.09
N SER A 244 -5.92 -10.49 -0.53
CA SER A 244 -5.19 -11.76 -0.59
C SER A 244 -4.03 -11.76 0.40
N LEU A 245 -3.70 -12.95 0.90
CA LEU A 245 -2.57 -13.22 1.78
C LEU A 245 -1.65 -14.21 1.07
N ILE A 246 -0.45 -13.76 0.70
CA ILE A 246 0.60 -14.53 0.04
C ILE A 246 1.76 -14.73 1.02
N PRO A 247 1.76 -15.79 1.84
CA PRO A 247 2.93 -16.13 2.62
C PRO A 247 4.05 -16.61 1.70
N PHE A 248 5.29 -16.15 1.94
CA PHE A 248 6.44 -16.55 1.14
C PHE A 248 7.63 -16.98 2.00
N ASN A 249 8.38 -17.93 1.45
CA ASN A 249 9.70 -18.43 1.85
C ASN A 249 10.18 -19.36 0.71
N ILE A 250 11.38 -19.96 0.77
CA ILE A 250 11.83 -20.90 -0.30
C ILE A 250 10.91 -22.14 -0.42
N ALA A 251 10.36 -22.64 0.68
CA ALA A 251 9.53 -23.85 0.69
C ALA A 251 8.10 -23.63 0.14
N GLY A 252 7.76 -22.41 -0.29
CA GLY A 252 6.42 -22.01 -0.73
C GLY A 252 5.87 -22.70 -1.98
N THR A 253 6.66 -23.52 -2.69
CA THR A 253 6.31 -24.01 -4.03
C THR A 253 6.32 -25.53 -4.25
N THR A 254 6.74 -26.37 -3.30
CA THR A 254 7.10 -27.77 -3.66
C THR A 254 6.11 -28.87 -3.28
N ASN A 255 5.03 -28.58 -2.55
CA ASN A 255 4.00 -29.57 -2.26
C ASN A 255 2.64 -29.07 -2.75
N ASN A 256 2.14 -29.64 -3.83
CA ASN A 256 0.74 -29.52 -4.21
C ASN A 256 -0.22 -30.17 -3.18
N ASN A 257 0.31 -30.79 -2.10
CA ASN A 257 -0.47 -31.13 -0.89
C ASN A 257 -0.30 -30.12 0.27
N TYR A 258 0.72 -29.27 0.21
CA TYR A 258 0.88 -28.04 1.01
C TYR A 258 0.50 -26.88 0.10
N HIS A 259 -0.66 -27.01 -0.56
CA HIS A 259 -1.28 -25.86 -1.15
C HIS A 259 -1.28 -24.74 -0.11
N LEU A 260 -0.80 -23.58 -0.53
CA LEU A 260 -1.29 -22.27 -0.13
C LEU A 260 -2.81 -22.26 0.17
N ALA A 261 -3.63 -23.21 -0.30
CA ALA A 261 -5.03 -23.43 0.07
C ALA A 261 -5.34 -23.55 1.59
N GLY A 262 -4.37 -23.82 2.47
CA GLY A 262 -4.62 -23.79 3.93
C GLY A 262 -4.21 -22.49 4.63
N ASN A 263 -3.25 -21.75 4.06
CA ASN A 263 -2.49 -20.69 4.73
C ASN A 263 -2.43 -19.38 3.94
N ALA A 264 -2.83 -19.40 2.68
CA ALA A 264 -3.00 -18.25 1.83
C ALA A 264 -4.48 -17.97 1.68
N VAL A 265 -4.82 -16.69 1.65
CA VAL A 265 -6.13 -16.25 1.22
C VAL A 265 -5.96 -15.77 -0.20
N ARG A 266 -6.67 -16.40 -1.13
CA ARG A 266 -6.66 -15.96 -2.53
C ARG A 266 -7.71 -14.88 -2.72
N PHE A 267 -7.58 -14.14 -3.81
CA PHE A 267 -8.74 -13.42 -4.34
C PHE A 267 -9.75 -14.47 -4.82
N GLU A 268 -10.65 -14.91 -3.95
CA GLU A 268 -11.70 -15.87 -4.30
C GLU A 268 -13.02 -15.13 -4.51
N PRO A 269 -13.80 -15.53 -5.54
CA PRO A 269 -15.22 -15.26 -5.57
C PRO A 269 -15.85 -15.75 -4.26
N ALA A 270 -16.77 -14.99 -3.67
CA ALA A 270 -17.61 -15.52 -2.61
C ALA A 270 -18.34 -16.75 -3.18
N ASP A 271 -18.43 -17.83 -2.39
CA ASP A 271 -19.02 -19.09 -2.83
C ASP A 271 -20.38 -18.86 -3.52
N GLY A 272 -20.50 -19.32 -4.77
CA GLY A 272 -21.74 -19.23 -5.55
C GLY A 272 -21.91 -17.99 -6.44
N VAL A 273 -20.91 -17.11 -6.55
CA VAL A 273 -20.93 -15.98 -7.49
C VAL A 273 -20.14 -16.33 -8.76
N ASP A 274 -20.84 -16.48 -9.89
CA ASP A 274 -20.25 -16.82 -11.20
C ASP A 274 -19.34 -15.71 -11.77
N THR A 275 -19.35 -14.51 -11.17
CA THR A 275 -18.54 -13.36 -11.58
C THR A 275 -17.49 -13.01 -10.52
N PRO A 276 -16.18 -13.24 -10.79
CA PRO A 276 -15.07 -12.91 -9.89
C PRO A 276 -14.92 -11.43 -9.51
N ALA A 277 -15.70 -10.54 -10.12
CA ALA A 277 -15.60 -9.09 -9.97
C ALA A 277 -16.42 -8.52 -8.78
N GLU A 278 -17.23 -9.33 -8.10
CA GLU A 278 -18.13 -8.81 -7.05
C GLU A 278 -17.86 -9.36 -5.65
N SER A 279 -16.82 -10.17 -5.49
CA SER A 279 -16.50 -10.79 -4.21
C SER A 279 -15.56 -9.94 -3.38
N GLY A 280 -15.96 -9.61 -2.16
CA GLY A 280 -15.02 -9.16 -1.13
C GLY A 280 -14.14 -10.30 -0.61
N PHE A 281 -13.78 -10.31 0.67
CA PHE A 281 -12.99 -11.38 1.28
C PHE A 281 -13.67 -11.99 2.51
N ALA A 282 -13.44 -13.28 2.75
CA ALA A 282 -13.94 -13.97 3.93
C ALA A 282 -12.94 -13.82 5.10
N LYS A 283 -13.32 -13.06 6.13
CA LYS A 283 -12.49 -12.84 7.32
C LYS A 283 -12.11 -14.15 8.01
N GLU A 284 -13.01 -15.13 8.08
CA GLU A 284 -12.76 -16.44 8.69
C GLU A 284 -11.63 -17.20 7.99
N ASN A 285 -11.60 -17.16 6.65
CA ASN A 285 -10.53 -17.77 5.87
C ASN A 285 -9.20 -17.07 6.17
N PHE A 286 -9.24 -15.76 6.39
CA PHE A 286 -8.08 -14.96 6.79
C PHE A 286 -7.56 -15.32 8.17
N ASP A 287 -8.45 -15.40 9.17
CA ASP A 287 -8.10 -15.79 10.54
C ASP A 287 -7.52 -17.21 10.59
N GLN A 288 -8.12 -18.14 9.84
CA GLN A 288 -7.62 -19.50 9.71
C GLN A 288 -6.24 -19.53 9.03
N ALA A 289 -6.07 -18.80 7.94
CA ALA A 289 -4.80 -18.71 7.22
C ALA A 289 -3.69 -18.13 8.11
N LEU A 290 -3.96 -17.03 8.82
CA LEU A 290 -3.05 -16.44 9.80
C LEU A 290 -2.69 -17.41 10.93
N ALA A 291 -3.69 -18.10 11.51
CA ALA A 291 -3.46 -19.09 12.57
C ALA A 291 -2.51 -20.20 12.09
N ASN A 292 -2.61 -20.59 10.81
CA ASN A 292 -1.82 -21.66 10.23
C ASN A 292 -0.45 -21.24 9.68
N LEU A 293 -0.12 -19.95 9.58
CA LEU A 293 1.24 -19.55 9.15
C LEU A 293 2.31 -20.18 10.06
N ARG A 294 3.37 -20.69 9.44
CA ARG A 294 4.55 -21.30 10.06
C ARG A 294 5.79 -20.74 9.41
N THR A 295 6.87 -20.65 10.16
CA THR A 295 8.17 -20.23 9.65
C THR A 295 8.88 -21.38 8.94
N ALA A 296 9.58 -21.09 7.85
CA ALA A 296 10.39 -22.08 7.13
C ALA A 296 11.46 -21.41 6.26
N SER A 297 12.60 -22.08 6.12
CA SER A 297 13.62 -21.79 5.11
C SER A 297 14.07 -20.31 5.03
N ALA A 298 14.54 -19.86 3.86
CA ALA A 298 15.04 -18.51 3.63
C ALA A 298 14.01 -17.56 3.00
N THR A 299 14.34 -16.26 3.02
CA THR A 299 13.52 -15.14 2.55
C THR A 299 13.62 -15.02 1.02
N ASN A 300 12.57 -15.43 0.30
CA ASN A 300 12.49 -15.35 -1.17
C ASN A 300 11.44 -14.31 -1.63
N THR A 301 11.77 -13.03 -1.49
CA THR A 301 10.85 -11.93 -1.82
C THR A 301 10.36 -11.98 -3.27
N CYS A 302 11.23 -12.34 -4.23
CA CYS A 302 10.84 -12.40 -5.64
C CYS A 302 9.69 -13.37 -5.89
N ASP A 303 9.73 -14.54 -5.27
CA ASP A 303 8.67 -15.53 -5.40
C ASP A 303 7.35 -15.05 -4.78
N GLY A 304 7.42 -14.39 -3.63
CA GLY A 304 6.26 -13.75 -3.00
C GLY A 304 5.63 -12.68 -3.91
N LEU A 305 6.45 -11.80 -4.51
CA LEU A 305 5.98 -10.74 -5.41
C LEU A 305 5.41 -11.29 -6.73
N LEU A 306 6.08 -12.29 -7.32
CA LEU A 306 5.59 -12.96 -8.51
C LEU A 306 4.26 -13.67 -8.26
N THR A 307 4.14 -14.38 -7.14
CA THR A 307 2.90 -15.06 -6.74
C THR A 307 1.77 -14.06 -6.53
N ALA A 308 2.06 -12.93 -5.87
CA ALA A 308 1.09 -11.85 -5.70
C ALA A 308 0.60 -11.27 -7.03
N TYR A 309 1.52 -11.05 -7.98
CA TYR A 309 1.18 -10.63 -9.35
C TYR A 309 0.29 -11.65 -10.06
N GLN A 310 0.67 -12.94 -10.01
CA GLN A 310 -0.08 -14.02 -10.65
C GLN A 310 -1.49 -14.13 -10.09
N GLU A 311 -1.66 -14.00 -8.76
CA GLU A 311 -2.99 -13.99 -8.14
C GLU A 311 -3.82 -12.78 -8.60
N ALA A 312 -3.24 -11.57 -8.65
CA ALA A 312 -3.94 -10.39 -9.16
C ALA A 312 -4.33 -10.52 -10.64
N ALA A 313 -3.44 -11.08 -11.47
CA ALA A 313 -3.70 -11.35 -12.88
C ALA A 313 -4.78 -12.41 -13.09
N ARG A 314 -4.78 -13.47 -12.26
CA ARG A 314 -5.77 -14.57 -12.31
C ARG A 314 -7.21 -14.06 -12.15
N VAL A 315 -7.42 -13.08 -11.26
CA VAL A 315 -8.73 -12.44 -11.05
C VAL A 315 -8.96 -11.21 -11.91
N GLN A 316 -8.13 -10.99 -12.93
CA GLN A 316 -8.25 -9.90 -13.89
C GLN A 316 -8.23 -8.49 -13.28
N LEU A 317 -7.62 -8.34 -12.08
CA LEU A 317 -7.37 -7.02 -11.49
C LEU A 317 -6.34 -6.23 -12.31
N ILE A 318 -5.46 -6.96 -12.99
CA ILE A 318 -4.44 -6.41 -13.90
C ILE A 318 -4.75 -6.97 -15.29
N LYS A 319 -5.05 -6.09 -16.24
CA LYS A 319 -5.23 -6.48 -17.64
C LYS A 319 -3.93 -6.33 -18.39
N GLN A 320 -3.46 -7.44 -18.96
CA GLN A 320 -2.17 -7.51 -19.63
C GLN A 320 -2.11 -6.66 -20.91
N ASP A 321 -3.24 -6.42 -21.58
CA ASP A 321 -3.28 -5.86 -22.95
C ASP A 321 -4.21 -4.64 -23.15
N SER A 322 -4.87 -4.11 -22.11
CA SER A 322 -5.82 -3.00 -22.29
C SER A 322 -5.39 -1.72 -21.58
N ALA A 323 -5.29 -0.62 -22.33
CA ALA A 323 -5.05 0.72 -21.80
C ALA A 323 -6.21 1.27 -20.94
N ASP A 324 -7.38 0.60 -20.95
CA ASP A 324 -8.63 1.22 -20.51
C ASP A 324 -9.10 0.85 -19.10
N ILE A 325 -8.65 -0.24 -18.48
CA ILE A 325 -9.08 -0.58 -17.10
C ILE A 325 -7.99 -1.36 -16.37
N ASN A 326 -7.16 -0.65 -15.58
CA ASN A 326 -6.35 -1.27 -14.53
C ASN A 326 -6.91 -0.84 -13.18
N GLU A 327 -7.49 -1.78 -12.44
CA GLU A 327 -7.77 -1.55 -11.04
C GLU A 327 -6.43 -1.42 -10.28
N ILE A 328 -6.37 -0.50 -9.33
CA ILE A 328 -5.15 -0.28 -8.57
C ILE A 328 -5.05 -1.40 -7.53
N VAL A 329 -4.05 -2.27 -7.68
CA VAL A 329 -3.70 -3.29 -6.67
C VAL A 329 -2.61 -2.74 -5.76
N SER A 330 -2.86 -2.78 -4.45
CA SER A 330 -1.88 -2.42 -3.42
C SER A 330 -1.19 -3.67 -2.90
N TYR A 331 0.10 -3.78 -3.18
CA TYR A 331 0.97 -4.84 -2.69
C TYR A 331 1.63 -4.38 -1.39
N VAL A 332 1.35 -5.04 -0.27
CA VAL A 332 1.90 -4.72 1.04
C VAL A 332 2.85 -5.83 1.45
N HIS A 333 4.15 -5.55 1.40
CA HIS A 333 5.21 -6.51 1.66
C HIS A 333 5.69 -6.39 3.11
N PHE A 334 5.40 -7.40 3.91
CA PHE A 334 5.87 -7.54 5.30
C PHE A 334 7.10 -8.43 5.34
N THR A 335 8.21 -7.93 5.87
CA THR A 335 9.47 -8.69 5.97
C THR A 335 10.28 -8.26 7.18
N ASP A 336 11.03 -9.17 7.81
CA ASP A 336 11.95 -8.84 8.92
C ASP A 336 13.42 -8.74 8.52
N GLY A 337 13.70 -9.05 7.26
CA GLY A 337 15.04 -9.16 6.76
C GLY A 337 15.06 -9.00 5.26
N THR A 338 16.25 -9.16 4.72
CA THR A 338 16.46 -9.02 3.30
C THR A 338 16.38 -10.35 2.56
N PRO A 339 16.21 -10.30 1.23
CA PRO A 339 16.22 -11.49 0.41
C PRO A 339 17.51 -12.31 0.62
N THR A 340 17.32 -13.56 1.02
CA THR A 340 18.36 -14.59 1.14
C THR A 340 18.18 -15.71 0.11
N ALA A 341 17.17 -15.58 -0.74
CA ALA A 341 16.92 -16.41 -1.92
C ALA A 341 16.18 -15.60 -2.99
N ALA A 342 16.14 -16.13 -4.22
CA ALA A 342 15.40 -15.54 -5.32
C ALA A 342 14.86 -16.60 -6.29
N ARG A 343 13.76 -16.25 -6.94
CA ARG A 343 13.22 -16.92 -8.12
C ARG A 343 13.54 -16.09 -9.36
N LEU A 344 14.41 -16.60 -10.23
CA LEU A 344 14.93 -15.90 -11.40
C LEU A 344 14.40 -16.53 -12.69
N LEU A 345 13.84 -15.69 -13.57
CA LEU A 345 13.54 -16.07 -14.96
C LEU A 345 14.77 -15.75 -15.81
N LEU A 346 15.70 -16.71 -15.91
CA LEU A 346 16.98 -16.52 -16.59
C LEU A 346 16.77 -16.25 -18.08
N ALA A 347 17.39 -15.18 -18.59
CA ALA A 347 17.28 -14.74 -19.98
C ALA A 347 18.13 -15.59 -20.95
N ALA A 348 19.21 -16.21 -20.46
CA ALA A 348 20.13 -17.00 -21.28
C ALA A 348 20.77 -18.17 -20.49
N PRO A 349 19.99 -19.20 -20.09
CA PRO A 349 20.55 -20.40 -19.50
C PRO A 349 21.48 -21.12 -20.49
N THR A 350 22.61 -21.66 -20.02
CA THR A 350 23.62 -22.27 -20.90
C THR A 350 23.49 -23.79 -20.94
N ASN A 351 23.34 -24.41 -19.77
CA ASN A 351 23.16 -25.85 -19.60
C ASN A 351 21.85 -26.19 -18.90
N LEU A 352 20.88 -25.27 -18.91
CA LEU A 352 19.50 -25.58 -18.50
C LEU A 352 18.63 -25.65 -19.77
N PRO A 353 17.56 -26.47 -19.77
CA PRO A 353 16.66 -26.57 -20.92
C PRO A 353 16.22 -25.18 -21.39
N PRO A 354 16.33 -24.84 -22.69
CA PRO A 354 15.98 -23.50 -23.15
C PRO A 354 14.53 -23.18 -22.76
N HIS A 355 14.34 -22.02 -22.12
CA HIS A 355 13.02 -21.50 -21.83
C HIS A 355 12.34 -21.23 -23.17
N GLN A 356 11.32 -22.03 -23.53
CA GLN A 356 10.55 -21.79 -24.75
C GLN A 356 9.63 -20.59 -24.52
N ILE A 357 10.15 -19.39 -24.79
CA ILE A 357 9.40 -18.14 -24.81
C ILE A 357 8.43 -18.22 -25.99
N GLY A 358 7.17 -18.59 -25.76
CA GLY A 358 6.19 -18.62 -26.85
C GLY A 358 4.78 -19.10 -26.52
N GLU A 359 4.61 -20.15 -25.71
CA GLU A 359 3.28 -20.78 -25.58
C GLU A 359 2.85 -21.13 -24.15
N HIS A 360 3.69 -20.86 -23.15
CA HIS A 360 3.41 -21.28 -21.79
C HIS A 360 3.25 -20.10 -20.82
N PRO A 361 2.30 -20.18 -19.86
CA PRO A 361 2.13 -19.16 -18.84
C PRO A 361 3.39 -19.07 -17.95
N PRO A 362 3.67 -17.90 -17.35
CA PRO A 362 4.74 -17.76 -16.35
C PRO A 362 4.61 -18.85 -15.29
N GLY A 363 5.69 -19.61 -15.06
CA GLY A 363 5.69 -20.78 -14.18
C GLY A 363 5.93 -22.12 -14.87
N ALA A 364 5.73 -22.22 -16.19
CA ALA A 364 5.89 -23.51 -16.90
C ALA A 364 7.34 -23.96 -17.11
N TYR A 365 8.30 -23.02 -17.10
CA TYR A 365 9.74 -23.28 -17.13
C TYR A 365 10.43 -22.45 -16.06
N ASP A 366 9.88 -22.55 -14.86
CA ASP A 366 10.42 -21.86 -13.73
C ASP A 366 11.54 -22.68 -13.09
N TYR A 367 12.72 -22.09 -12.99
CA TYR A 367 13.83 -22.69 -12.24
C TYR A 367 13.63 -22.57 -10.72
N SER A 368 12.40 -22.32 -10.26
CA SER A 368 11.95 -22.22 -8.86
C SER A 368 12.43 -23.35 -7.95
N ASN A 369 12.69 -24.52 -8.51
CA ASN A 369 13.06 -25.72 -7.74
C ASN A 369 14.58 -25.93 -7.62
N TYR A 370 15.40 -25.02 -8.12
CA TYR A 370 16.85 -25.09 -7.93
C TYR A 370 17.26 -24.25 -6.73
N SER A 371 17.29 -24.87 -5.55
CA SER A 371 17.92 -24.28 -4.36
C SER A 371 19.40 -24.64 -4.32
N ILE A 372 20.26 -23.65 -4.14
CA ILE A 372 21.67 -23.87 -3.77
C ILE A 372 21.74 -23.75 -2.25
N GLU A 373 21.77 -24.89 -1.54
CA GLU A 373 21.94 -24.92 -0.09
C GLU A 373 23.37 -25.34 0.29
N TRP A 374 23.94 -24.64 1.28
CA TRP A 374 25.24 -24.98 1.86
C TRP A 374 25.00 -25.87 3.07
N LEU A 375 25.14 -27.18 2.90
CA LEU A 375 25.17 -28.11 4.02
C LEU A 375 26.52 -27.96 4.74
N SER A 376 26.50 -27.51 5.99
CA SER A 376 27.70 -27.60 6.84
C SER A 376 27.83 -29.03 7.36
N ASP A 377 28.95 -29.69 7.09
CA ASP A 377 29.23 -31.07 7.54
C ASP A 377 29.30 -31.27 9.07
N ASN A 378 29.03 -30.25 9.87
CA ASN A 378 29.10 -30.30 11.33
C ASN A 378 27.76 -30.62 12.02
N THR A 379 26.86 -31.39 11.39
CA THR A 379 25.64 -31.87 12.05
C THR A 379 25.81 -33.25 12.66
N SER A 380 26.70 -33.36 13.66
CA SER A 380 26.67 -34.51 14.58
C SER A 380 25.48 -34.46 15.57
N ASP A 381 24.79 -33.31 15.68
CA ASP A 381 23.70 -33.08 16.64
C ASP A 381 22.33 -32.83 15.98
N VAL A 382 21.94 -33.67 15.00
CA VAL A 382 20.51 -33.77 14.62
C VAL A 382 19.81 -34.68 15.64
N PRO A 383 18.74 -34.21 16.33
CA PRO A 383 17.95 -35.03 17.24
C PRO A 383 17.46 -36.30 16.56
N SER A 384 17.56 -37.42 17.28
CA SER A 384 17.52 -38.82 16.81
C SER A 384 16.20 -39.32 16.18
N GLY A 385 15.32 -38.43 15.73
CA GLY A 385 13.97 -38.78 15.23
C GLY A 385 13.86 -39.04 13.73
N VAL A 386 14.86 -38.68 12.92
CA VAL A 386 14.82 -38.85 11.45
C VAL A 386 16.18 -39.36 10.95
N ARG A 387 16.49 -40.63 11.23
CA ARG A 387 17.54 -41.34 10.50
C ARG A 387 16.91 -42.57 9.85
N ASN A 388 16.69 -42.49 8.54
CA ASN A 388 16.65 -43.71 7.74
C ASN A 388 18.10 -44.22 7.66
N ASN A 389 18.26 -45.49 8.03
CA ASN A 389 19.53 -46.20 7.98
C ASN A 389 19.95 -46.33 6.52
N ASP A 390 21.08 -45.74 6.14
CA ASP A 390 22.25 -46.48 5.64
C ASP A 390 23.37 -45.48 5.27
N GLU A 391 24.60 -45.99 5.34
CA GLU A 391 25.89 -45.36 5.00
C GLU A 391 26.51 -44.33 5.98
N GLN A 392 27.37 -44.88 6.84
CA GLN A 392 28.54 -44.18 7.37
C GLN A 392 29.48 -43.74 6.24
N THR A 393 29.80 -42.45 6.14
CA THR A 393 31.02 -41.99 5.44
C THR A 393 31.78 -40.93 6.24
N GLN A 394 33.09 -40.93 6.01
CA GLN A 394 34.17 -40.41 6.84
C GLN A 394 34.28 -38.87 6.83
N ALA A 395 34.82 -38.34 7.93
CA ALA A 395 35.18 -36.93 8.08
C ALA A 395 36.32 -36.52 7.11
N GLY A 396 36.14 -35.39 6.40
CA GLY A 396 37.24 -34.72 5.71
C GLY A 396 36.95 -34.14 4.33
N ALA A 397 35.90 -33.33 4.17
CA ALA A 397 35.73 -32.30 3.15
C ALA A 397 34.52 -31.46 3.57
N VAL A 398 34.48 -30.16 3.27
CA VAL A 398 33.20 -29.43 3.20
C VAL A 398 32.57 -29.88 1.89
N GLU A 399 31.79 -30.94 1.93
CA GLU A 399 31.06 -31.44 0.78
C GLU A 399 29.83 -30.55 0.65
N ALA A 400 29.82 -29.68 -0.35
CA ALA A 400 28.57 -29.14 -0.86
C ALA A 400 27.79 -30.34 -1.42
N ARG A 401 27.06 -31.04 -0.54
CA ARG A 401 26.17 -32.11 -0.93
C ARG A 401 25.02 -31.46 -1.67
N TRP A 402 25.16 -31.43 -2.98
CA TRP A 402 24.01 -31.55 -3.85
C TRP A 402 23.39 -32.90 -3.49
N THR A 403 22.23 -32.91 -2.82
CA THR A 403 21.28 -33.94 -3.21
C THR A 403 21.19 -33.82 -4.72
N ALA A 404 21.51 -34.91 -5.42
CA ALA A 404 21.43 -34.99 -6.87
C ALA A 404 20.17 -34.25 -7.37
N PRO A 405 20.14 -33.77 -8.63
CA PRO A 405 18.84 -33.61 -9.27
C PRO A 405 18.20 -34.99 -9.20
N SER A 406 17.33 -35.22 -8.21
CA SER A 406 16.49 -36.38 -8.23
C SER A 406 15.71 -36.23 -9.53
N PRO A 407 15.81 -37.20 -10.45
CA PRO A 407 15.47 -37.05 -11.84
C PRO A 407 13.99 -36.79 -11.93
N LEU A 408 13.55 -35.54 -11.92
CA LEU A 408 12.17 -35.26 -11.53
C LEU A 408 11.84 -36.07 -10.25
N VAL A 409 12.09 -35.49 -9.07
CA VAL A 409 10.88 -35.42 -8.25
C VAL A 409 10.00 -34.46 -9.05
N MET A 410 9.16 -35.04 -9.93
CA MET A 410 7.75 -34.75 -9.80
C MET A 410 7.58 -34.66 -8.30
N SER A 411 7.42 -33.45 -7.75
CA SER A 411 6.65 -33.38 -6.53
C SER A 411 5.53 -34.38 -6.77
N ASP A 412 5.40 -35.45 -5.99
CA ASP A 412 4.39 -36.49 -6.20
C ASP A 412 2.95 -35.90 -6.17
N SER A 413 2.82 -34.58 -6.16
CA SER A 413 1.62 -33.81 -6.17
C SER A 413 1.51 -32.81 -7.35
N VAL A 414 2.54 -32.55 -8.19
CA VAL A 414 2.32 -31.87 -9.48
C VAL A 414 1.83 -32.88 -10.52
N ILE A 415 0.54 -33.21 -10.40
CA ILE A 415 -0.24 -33.66 -11.55
C ILE A 415 -0.38 -32.45 -12.48
N TYR A 416 0.56 -32.27 -13.40
CA TYR A 416 0.20 -31.71 -14.70
C TYR A 416 -0.87 -32.63 -15.26
N GLY A 417 -2.00 -32.07 -15.74
CA GLY A 417 -2.97 -32.82 -16.51
C GLY A 417 -2.22 -33.69 -17.52
N GLN A 418 -2.44 -35.01 -17.45
CA GLN A 418 -1.58 -36.11 -17.93
C GLN A 418 -1.23 -36.15 -19.43
N ASN A 419 -1.27 -35.05 -20.17
CA ASN A 419 -1.09 -35.04 -21.62
C ASN A 419 0.08 -34.17 -22.13
N SER A 420 0.94 -33.59 -21.29
CA SER A 420 2.15 -32.91 -21.79
C SER A 420 3.39 -33.81 -21.76
N VAL A 421 3.70 -34.33 -22.94
CA VAL A 421 5.00 -34.81 -23.47
C VAL A 421 6.17 -34.73 -22.48
N GLN A 422 6.68 -35.91 -22.05
CA GLN A 422 8.01 -36.01 -21.43
C GLN A 422 9.05 -35.26 -22.27
N PRO A 423 10.02 -34.56 -21.67
CA PRO A 423 11.17 -34.06 -22.44
C PRO A 423 11.78 -35.24 -23.20
N PRO A 424 12.06 -35.10 -24.52
CA PRO A 424 12.55 -36.21 -25.32
C PRO A 424 13.88 -36.70 -24.75
N ASP A 425 13.90 -37.98 -24.34
CA ASP A 425 15.05 -38.83 -24.06
C ASP A 425 16.36 -38.15 -23.57
N GLY A 426 16.55 -38.17 -22.25
CA GLY A 426 17.71 -38.88 -21.70
C GLY A 426 19.01 -38.11 -21.38
N ALA A 427 18.99 -36.79 -21.25
CA ALA A 427 20.12 -36.08 -20.61
C ALA A 427 19.60 -35.05 -19.60
N VAL A 428 19.64 -35.40 -18.31
CA VAL A 428 19.64 -34.39 -17.25
C VAL A 428 20.95 -33.62 -17.42
N PRO A 429 20.93 -32.29 -17.64
CA PRO A 429 22.17 -31.54 -17.72
C PRO A 429 22.94 -31.68 -16.41
N SER A 430 24.14 -32.27 -16.46
CA SER A 430 24.97 -32.41 -15.28
C SER A 430 25.66 -31.08 -15.01
N CYS A 431 25.05 -30.25 -14.17
CA CYS A 431 25.66 -29.06 -13.59
C CYS A 431 26.90 -29.33 -12.72
N SER A 432 27.25 -30.60 -12.53
CA SER A 432 28.45 -31.04 -11.80
C SER A 432 29.73 -30.62 -12.53
N ALA A 433 30.78 -30.36 -11.74
CA ALA A 433 32.14 -30.28 -12.24
C ALA A 433 32.46 -31.51 -13.11
N PRO A 434 33.21 -31.39 -14.23
CA PRO A 434 33.79 -32.57 -14.85
C PRO A 434 34.64 -33.31 -13.81
N GLU A 435 34.35 -34.60 -13.60
CA GLU A 435 35.16 -35.49 -12.75
C GLU A 435 36.60 -35.48 -13.28
N GLY A 436 37.50 -34.71 -12.66
CA GLY A 436 38.92 -34.73 -13.03
C GLY A 436 39.74 -33.47 -12.77
N GLU A 437 39.15 -32.28 -12.59
CA GLU A 437 39.89 -31.04 -12.34
C GLU A 437 39.54 -30.42 -10.98
N LEU A 438 40.19 -30.91 -9.93
CA LEU A 438 40.21 -30.28 -8.60
C LEU A 438 41.15 -29.07 -8.63
N ALA A 439 40.81 -28.02 -9.38
CA ALA A 439 41.38 -26.70 -9.16
C ALA A 439 40.78 -26.09 -7.87
N PRO A 440 41.52 -25.24 -7.13
CA PRO A 440 41.07 -24.66 -5.85
C PRO A 440 40.09 -23.50 -6.07
N ILE A 441 39.12 -23.67 -6.96
CA ILE A 441 38.00 -22.74 -7.12
C ILE A 441 36.97 -23.16 -6.08
N SER A 442 36.39 -22.19 -5.37
CA SER A 442 35.38 -22.50 -4.37
C SER A 442 34.21 -23.27 -5.03
N PRO A 443 33.69 -24.35 -4.42
CA PRO A 443 32.55 -25.11 -4.95
C PRO A 443 31.32 -24.29 -5.41
N PRO A 444 30.95 -23.13 -4.80
CA PRO A 444 29.82 -22.31 -5.26
C PRO A 444 29.98 -21.81 -6.68
N GLU A 445 31.19 -21.34 -6.99
CA GLU A 445 31.49 -20.60 -8.20
C GLU A 445 31.53 -21.53 -9.40
N LEU A 446 32.00 -22.77 -9.21
CA LEU A 446 32.06 -23.79 -10.25
C LEU A 446 30.65 -24.27 -10.66
N ALA A 447 29.76 -24.49 -9.70
CA ALA A 447 28.40 -24.96 -9.96
C ALA A 447 27.55 -23.91 -10.68
N LEU A 448 27.62 -22.64 -10.23
CA LEU A 448 26.93 -21.54 -10.88
C LEU A 448 27.43 -21.31 -12.31
N THR A 449 28.75 -21.30 -12.51
CA THR A 449 29.36 -21.10 -13.83
C THR A 449 29.03 -22.23 -14.81
N ASN A 450 28.85 -23.46 -14.33
CA ASN A 450 28.49 -24.59 -15.17
C ASN A 450 27.01 -24.63 -15.53
N CYS A 451 26.10 -24.19 -14.67
CA CYS A 451 24.66 -24.17 -14.99
C CYS A 451 24.23 -22.91 -15.76
N VAL A 452 24.82 -21.77 -15.38
CA VAL A 452 24.31 -20.44 -15.69
C VAL A 452 25.49 -19.56 -16.12
N GLY A 453 25.59 -19.27 -17.42
CA GLY A 453 26.62 -18.39 -17.96
C GLY A 453 26.44 -16.91 -17.60
N SER A 454 25.25 -16.52 -17.15
CA SER A 454 24.94 -15.18 -16.63
C SER A 454 23.69 -15.20 -15.75
N PHE A 455 23.67 -14.41 -14.68
CA PHE A 455 22.47 -14.18 -13.88
C PHE A 455 21.47 -13.20 -14.53
N ALA A 456 21.70 -12.83 -15.79
CA ALA A 456 20.73 -12.16 -16.63
C ALA A 456 19.34 -12.77 -16.45
N ALA A 457 18.40 -12.00 -15.91
CA ALA A 457 17.02 -12.42 -15.69
C ALA A 457 16.05 -11.33 -16.17
N HIS A 458 14.77 -11.68 -16.33
CA HIS A 458 13.74 -10.73 -16.77
C HIS A 458 12.45 -10.89 -15.95
N ALA A 459 11.55 -9.90 -16.02
CA ALA A 459 10.22 -10.01 -15.44
C ALA A 459 9.29 -10.87 -16.33
N PRO A 460 8.20 -11.43 -15.78
CA PRO A 460 7.19 -12.11 -16.57
C PRO A 460 6.69 -11.23 -17.70
N TYR A 461 6.55 -11.80 -18.90
CA TYR A 461 6.02 -11.12 -20.09
C TYR A 461 6.83 -9.92 -20.59
N GLU A 462 8.02 -9.65 -20.03
CA GLU A 462 8.92 -8.58 -20.49
C GLU A 462 10.33 -9.11 -20.80
N PRO A 463 10.47 -10.10 -21.70
CA PRO A 463 11.76 -10.76 -21.96
C PRO A 463 12.82 -9.82 -22.58
N SER A 464 12.40 -8.68 -23.13
CA SER A 464 13.31 -7.68 -23.70
C SER A 464 14.05 -6.86 -22.65
N ARG A 465 13.55 -6.81 -21.40
CA ARG A 465 14.16 -6.08 -20.30
C ARG A 465 14.86 -7.07 -19.37
N VAL A 466 16.17 -7.13 -19.52
CA VAL A 466 17.05 -8.02 -18.76
C VAL A 466 17.78 -7.23 -17.69
N PHE A 467 17.88 -7.78 -16.48
CA PHE A 467 18.67 -7.26 -15.36
C PHE A 467 19.70 -8.29 -14.92
N GLY A 468 20.77 -7.86 -14.24
CA GLY A 468 21.82 -8.77 -13.79
C GLY A 468 22.73 -9.29 -14.91
N SER A 469 22.64 -8.72 -16.12
CA SER A 469 23.49 -9.07 -17.27
C SER A 469 24.98 -8.77 -17.06
N GLU A 470 25.29 -7.86 -16.14
CA GLU A 470 26.64 -7.50 -15.74
C GLU A 470 27.35 -8.61 -14.94
N TYR A 471 26.60 -9.57 -14.38
CA TYR A 471 27.13 -10.70 -13.62
C TYR A 471 27.39 -11.90 -14.53
N GLY A 472 28.58 -12.48 -14.41
CA GLY A 472 29.13 -13.44 -15.37
C GLY A 472 29.89 -12.79 -16.53
N SER A 473 30.12 -11.48 -16.46
CA SER A 473 31.07 -10.78 -17.31
C SER A 473 32.50 -10.84 -16.73
N SER A 474 33.49 -10.39 -17.50
CA SER A 474 34.85 -10.18 -17.00
C SER A 474 34.95 -9.11 -15.90
N GLU A 475 33.95 -8.23 -15.78
CA GLU A 475 33.93 -7.14 -14.79
C GLU A 475 33.34 -7.58 -13.45
N LYS A 476 32.34 -8.46 -13.45
CA LYS A 476 31.76 -9.07 -12.24
C LYS A 476 31.61 -10.59 -12.42
N PRO A 477 32.60 -11.39 -11.98
CA PRO A 477 32.50 -12.85 -12.04
C PRO A 477 31.32 -13.35 -11.19
N LEU A 478 30.67 -14.44 -11.63
CA LEU A 478 29.45 -14.99 -11.02
C LEU A 478 29.58 -15.23 -9.51
N GLY A 479 30.74 -15.69 -9.04
CA GLY A 479 30.97 -16.01 -7.64
C GLY A 479 31.10 -14.81 -6.70
N ALA A 480 31.47 -13.63 -7.20
CA ALA A 480 31.86 -12.51 -6.34
C ALA A 480 30.66 -11.74 -5.75
N ALA A 481 29.49 -11.79 -6.38
CA ALA A 481 28.37 -10.91 -6.04
C ALA A 481 26.98 -11.51 -6.35
N TRP A 482 26.84 -12.83 -6.41
CA TRP A 482 25.55 -13.49 -6.70
C TRP A 482 24.45 -13.11 -5.70
N GLN A 483 24.79 -12.80 -4.44
CA GLN A 483 23.83 -12.35 -3.43
C GLN A 483 23.14 -11.04 -3.82
N GLU A 484 23.81 -10.17 -4.59
CA GLU A 484 23.21 -8.94 -5.13
C GLU A 484 22.00 -9.25 -6.04
N GLN A 485 21.95 -10.43 -6.65
CA GLN A 485 20.81 -10.85 -7.48
C GLN A 485 19.51 -10.96 -6.70
N TYR A 486 19.57 -11.29 -5.42
CA TYR A 486 18.36 -11.43 -4.61
C TYR A 486 17.67 -10.08 -4.42
N TYR A 487 18.46 -9.01 -4.29
CA TYR A 487 18.00 -7.63 -4.24
C TYR A 487 17.52 -7.16 -5.59
N ASN A 488 18.35 -7.34 -6.63
CA ASN A 488 18.03 -6.87 -7.96
C ASN A 488 16.73 -7.47 -8.48
N CYS A 489 16.53 -8.76 -8.20
CA CYS A 489 15.29 -9.46 -8.50
C CYS A 489 14.09 -8.86 -7.74
N ALA A 490 14.20 -8.64 -6.42
CA ALA A 490 13.12 -8.07 -5.64
C ALA A 490 12.75 -6.64 -6.10
N ILE A 491 13.77 -5.82 -6.41
CA ILE A 491 13.61 -4.47 -6.96
C ILE A 491 12.92 -4.52 -8.32
N GLU A 492 13.37 -5.38 -9.22
CA GLU A 492 12.79 -5.47 -10.57
C GLU A 492 11.35 -5.95 -10.51
N TYR A 493 11.02 -6.92 -9.65
CA TYR A 493 9.63 -7.34 -9.45
C TYR A 493 8.77 -6.22 -8.85
N ALA A 494 9.28 -5.45 -7.90
CA ALA A 494 8.56 -4.29 -7.37
C ALA A 494 8.33 -3.21 -8.45
N ASP A 495 9.33 -2.91 -9.28
CA ASP A 495 9.20 -1.97 -10.39
C ASP A 495 8.29 -2.49 -11.51
N PHE A 496 8.30 -3.79 -11.76
CA PHE A 496 7.35 -4.47 -12.64
C PHE A 496 5.92 -4.29 -12.14
N LEU A 497 5.64 -4.61 -10.86
CA LEU A 497 4.32 -4.43 -10.25
C LEU A 497 3.81 -2.98 -10.36
N ARG A 498 4.67 -1.98 -10.12
CA ARG A 498 4.32 -0.56 -10.27
C ARG A 498 3.95 -0.19 -11.71
N ARG A 499 4.69 -0.71 -12.69
CA ARG A 499 4.41 -0.48 -14.12
C ARG A 499 3.10 -1.10 -14.57
N GLN A 500 2.67 -2.17 -13.91
CA GLN A 500 1.35 -2.80 -14.11
C GLN A 500 0.21 -2.06 -13.39
N GLY A 501 0.44 -0.82 -12.90
CA GLY A 501 -0.55 -0.01 -12.20
C GLY A 501 -0.67 -0.29 -10.69
N GLY A 502 0.20 -1.17 -10.16
CA GLY A 502 0.24 -1.49 -8.74
C GLY A 502 0.83 -0.38 -7.87
N ARG A 503 0.42 -0.32 -6.61
CA ARG A 503 1.09 0.43 -5.55
C ARG A 503 1.86 -0.55 -4.67
N PHE A 504 3.10 -0.23 -4.34
CA PHE A 504 3.97 -1.12 -3.56
C PHE A 504 4.35 -0.45 -2.25
N PHE A 505 4.04 -1.12 -1.14
CA PHE A 505 4.35 -0.70 0.23
C PHE A 505 5.23 -1.77 0.87
N VAL A 506 6.20 -1.34 1.68
CA VAL A 506 7.06 -2.24 2.44
C VAL A 506 6.93 -1.90 3.92
N ILE A 507 6.73 -2.93 4.75
CA ILE A 507 6.64 -2.82 6.20
C ILE A 507 7.71 -3.73 6.79
N GLY A 508 8.78 -3.12 7.28
CA GLY A 508 9.89 -3.80 7.96
C GLY A 508 9.53 -4.19 9.39
N LEU A 509 9.94 -5.39 9.81
CA LEU A 509 9.76 -5.89 11.18
C LEU A 509 11.10 -6.02 11.90
N GLY A 510 11.14 -5.52 13.14
CA GLY A 510 12.30 -5.63 14.02
C GLY A 510 13.08 -4.34 14.18
N GLU A 511 14.18 -4.43 14.90
CA GLU A 511 15.08 -3.31 15.14
C GLU A 511 16.07 -3.17 13.98
N SER A 512 16.43 -1.93 13.64
CA SER A 512 17.50 -1.67 12.68
C SER A 512 18.81 -2.31 13.18
N SER A 513 19.48 -3.03 12.30
CA SER A 513 20.78 -3.64 12.54
C SER A 513 21.75 -2.56 12.99
N THR A 514 22.34 -2.75 14.17
CA THR A 514 23.41 -1.88 14.63
C THR A 514 24.71 -2.11 13.87
N ASN A 515 24.77 -3.16 13.02
CA ASN A 515 25.94 -3.51 12.27
C ASN A 515 26.02 -2.69 10.98
N ARG A 516 26.96 -1.73 10.92
CA ARG A 516 27.23 -0.92 9.72
C ARG A 516 27.86 -1.69 8.57
N THR A 517 28.23 -2.95 8.78
CA THR A 517 28.66 -3.81 7.67
C THR A 517 27.56 -4.76 7.26
N ASP A 518 26.35 -4.59 7.79
CA ASP A 518 25.21 -5.37 7.37
C ASP A 518 24.87 -4.98 5.93
N PRO A 519 25.12 -5.87 4.95
CA PRO A 519 24.83 -5.56 3.56
C PRO A 519 23.33 -5.37 3.30
N TYR A 520 22.49 -5.50 4.32
CA TYR A 520 21.05 -5.56 4.22
C TYR A 520 20.34 -4.40 4.89
N GLN A 521 20.88 -3.89 6.00
CA GLN A 521 20.26 -2.84 6.81
C GLN A 521 21.17 -1.62 7.03
N ASP A 522 22.39 -1.62 6.49
CA ASP A 522 23.24 -0.43 6.53
C ASP A 522 22.68 0.68 5.63
N ILE A 523 22.00 1.64 6.26
CA ILE A 523 21.47 2.86 5.64
C ILE A 523 22.58 3.77 5.06
N HIS A 524 23.84 3.52 5.40
CA HIS A 524 24.99 4.26 4.88
C HIS A 524 25.57 3.63 3.61
N ASP A 525 25.14 2.44 3.23
CA ASP A 525 25.52 1.83 1.96
C ASP A 525 24.75 2.50 0.81
N THR A 526 25.36 3.52 0.23
CA THR A 526 24.84 4.23 -0.95
C THR A 526 25.07 3.48 -2.27
N THR A 527 25.75 2.33 -2.24
CA THR A 527 26.09 1.56 -3.44
C THR A 527 25.01 0.55 -3.82
N GLY A 528 24.25 0.05 -2.84
CA GLY A 528 23.03 -0.73 -3.07
C GLY A 528 21.78 0.17 -3.18
N ARG A 529 20.88 -0.14 -4.12
CA ARG A 529 19.50 0.43 -4.22
C ARG A 529 18.59 -0.08 -3.10
N LYS A 530 19.04 0.04 -1.85
CA LYS A 530 18.35 -0.47 -0.65
C LYS A 530 17.22 0.45 -0.19
N ASP A 531 17.20 1.69 -0.70
CA ASP A 531 16.15 2.70 -0.54
C ASP A 531 14.77 2.27 -1.04
N ILE A 532 14.68 1.15 -1.74
CA ILE A 532 13.42 0.60 -2.25
C ILE A 532 12.68 -0.24 -1.20
N PHE A 533 13.41 -0.79 -0.22
CA PHE A 533 12.88 -1.65 0.85
C PHE A 533 13.04 -1.06 2.26
N LEU A 534 13.61 0.14 2.37
CA LEU A 534 13.74 0.97 3.56
C LEU A 534 12.93 2.24 3.37
#